data_AF-A0A2D5WB68-F1
#
_entry.id   AF-A0A2D5WB68-F1
#
_cell.length_a   1.000
_cell.length_b   1.000
_cell.length_c   1.000
_cell.angle_alpha   90.00
_cell.angle_beta   90.00
_cell.angle_gamma   90.00
#
_symmetry.space_group_name_H-M   'P 1'
#
loop_
_entity.id
_entity.type
_entity.pdbx_description
1 polymer ?
#
loop_
_entity_poly.entity_id
_entity_poly.type
_entity_poly.pdbx_seq_one_letter_code
_entity_poly.pdbx_strand_id
1 'polypeptide(L)'
;MHKHAATFLRLAALWLLTGALFKLLLGSPKDLPPSVISFAKDIGLSLDLTLRLAVAIELVIGLLAILRPKLGWLPITLQFVVFEAILLQMVLGGDASCGCFGSQVTVPPTVMLAIDSAVLLGVLFAKPWRLPSGPSPGIPFALTLILCCAAPWLVIPPTVDLPAALPAGPGTAPTDQEPPPGWSLPDPLPRYAELSPDSWIGQPVHATQLALWTDPDQLPLDAHIVIYRTTCEHCQEHLEELALAPQPPMPYILLRIIEKGDSEDNRLTHVMPEGIHIELPAAVEFVIETPWDVIMEEWTVTGANSGRQE
;
A
#
# COMPACT_ATOMS: atom_id res chain seq x y z
N MET A 1 -19.46 -24.46 -28.90
CA MET A 1 -18.82 -23.14 -28.71
C MET A 1 -19.37 -22.38 -27.51
N HIS A 2 -20.68 -22.12 -27.36
CA HIS A 2 -21.22 -21.32 -26.23
C HIS A 2 -20.90 -21.83 -24.82
N LYS A 3 -20.84 -23.15 -24.61
CA LYS A 3 -20.47 -23.74 -23.30
C LYS A 3 -19.07 -23.33 -22.86
N HIS A 4 -18.10 -23.30 -23.79
CA HIS A 4 -16.73 -22.91 -23.48
C HIS A 4 -16.62 -21.44 -23.07
N ALA A 5 -17.41 -20.55 -23.70
CA ALA A 5 -17.39 -19.13 -23.38
C ALA A 5 -17.82 -18.83 -21.94
N ALA A 6 -18.90 -19.48 -21.48
CA ALA A 6 -19.35 -19.35 -20.09
C ALA A 6 -18.34 -19.97 -19.11
N THR A 7 -17.69 -21.07 -19.48
CA THR A 7 -16.64 -21.69 -18.65
C THR A 7 -15.43 -20.78 -18.49
N PHE A 8 -14.89 -20.20 -19.57
CA PHE A 8 -13.75 -19.29 -19.51
C PHE A 8 -14.06 -18.04 -18.68
N LEU A 9 -15.24 -17.44 -18.85
CA LEU A 9 -15.66 -16.32 -18.01
C LEU A 9 -15.71 -16.66 -16.52
N ARG A 10 -16.18 -17.87 -16.18
CA ARG A 10 -16.23 -18.32 -14.79
C ARG A 10 -14.83 -18.58 -14.24
N LEU A 11 -13.91 -19.11 -15.03
CA LEU A 11 -12.52 -19.27 -14.63
C LEU A 11 -11.85 -17.91 -14.37
N ALA A 12 -12.05 -16.95 -15.29
CA ALA A 12 -11.59 -15.58 -15.11
C ALA A 12 -12.19 -14.93 -13.84
N ALA A 13 -13.48 -15.18 -13.60
CA ALA A 13 -14.16 -14.68 -12.41
C ALA A 13 -13.64 -15.30 -11.11
N LEU A 14 -13.35 -16.61 -11.11
CA LEU A 14 -12.74 -17.27 -9.96
C LEU A 14 -11.34 -16.74 -9.67
N TRP A 15 -10.55 -16.45 -10.72
CA TRP A 15 -9.24 -15.81 -10.57
C TRP A 15 -9.36 -14.42 -9.94
N LEU A 16 -10.24 -13.56 -10.47
CA LEU A 16 -10.52 -12.24 -9.90
C LEU A 16 -10.99 -12.32 -8.44
N LEU A 17 -11.94 -13.22 -8.15
CA LEU A 17 -12.45 -13.41 -6.78
C LEU A 17 -11.38 -13.91 -5.82
N THR A 18 -10.40 -14.68 -6.30
CA THR A 18 -9.28 -15.12 -5.46
C THR A 18 -8.52 -13.90 -4.97
N GLY A 19 -8.10 -13.00 -5.88
CA GLY A 19 -7.45 -11.74 -5.50
C GLY A 19 -8.30 -10.90 -4.55
N ALA A 20 -9.59 -10.75 -4.83
CA ALA A 20 -10.52 -9.99 -3.99
C ALA A 20 -10.64 -10.56 -2.57
N LEU A 21 -10.68 -11.89 -2.43
CA LEU A 21 -10.75 -12.56 -1.14
C LEU A 21 -9.46 -12.40 -0.35
N PHE A 22 -8.29 -12.45 -1.00
CA PHE A 22 -7.02 -12.15 -0.33
C PHE A 22 -7.03 -10.74 0.25
N LYS A 23 -7.39 -9.73 -0.55
CA LYS A 23 -7.52 -8.34 -0.09
C LYS A 23 -8.57 -8.16 1.01
N LEU A 24 -9.71 -8.86 0.92
CA LEU A 24 -10.78 -8.80 1.93
C LEU A 24 -10.31 -9.35 3.28
N LEU A 25 -9.53 -10.44 3.27
CA LEU A 25 -9.11 -11.14 4.48
C LEU A 25 -7.87 -10.52 5.12
N LEU A 26 -6.93 -10.00 4.32
CA LEU A 26 -5.76 -9.28 4.81
C LEU A 26 -6.13 -7.84 5.20
N GLY A 27 -6.97 -7.18 4.41
CA GLY A 27 -7.52 -5.86 4.69
C GLY A 27 -6.49 -4.74 4.63
N SER A 28 -5.29 -4.95 4.09
CA SER A 28 -4.23 -3.95 4.08
C SER A 28 -4.27 -3.06 2.83
N PRO A 29 -4.09 -1.72 2.97
CA PRO A 29 -3.87 -0.88 1.81
C PRO A 29 -2.61 -1.22 1.00
N LYS A 30 -1.62 -1.94 1.57
CA LYS A 30 -0.46 -2.45 0.82
C LYS A 30 -0.85 -3.49 -0.24
N ASP A 31 -2.06 -4.03 -0.15
CA ASP A 31 -2.59 -4.98 -1.12
C ASP A 31 -3.15 -4.28 -2.39
N LEU A 32 -2.99 -2.95 -2.47
CA LEU A 32 -3.30 -2.15 -3.64
C LEU A 32 -2.02 -1.81 -4.42
N PRO A 33 -2.06 -1.82 -5.76
CA PRO A 33 -0.95 -1.34 -6.57
C PRO A 33 -0.61 0.13 -6.28
N PRO A 34 0.68 0.54 -6.34
CA PRO A 34 1.10 1.92 -6.09
C PRO A 34 0.36 2.95 -6.94
N SER A 35 0.08 2.65 -8.20
CA SER A 35 -0.67 3.54 -9.11
C SER A 35 -2.13 3.75 -8.71
N VAL A 36 -2.75 2.77 -8.03
CA VAL A 36 -4.10 2.92 -7.47
C VAL A 36 -4.06 3.80 -6.22
N ILE A 37 -3.02 3.62 -5.40
CA ILE A 37 -2.80 4.43 -4.20
C ILE A 37 -2.56 5.89 -4.59
N SER A 38 -1.67 6.17 -5.55
CA SER A 38 -1.40 7.54 -6.00
C SER A 38 -2.65 8.19 -6.61
N PHE A 39 -3.33 7.49 -7.52
CA PHE A 39 -4.57 8.01 -8.12
C PHE A 39 -5.63 8.34 -7.07
N ALA A 40 -5.82 7.47 -6.07
CA ALA A 40 -6.78 7.71 -5.01
C ALA A 40 -6.44 8.96 -4.18
N LYS A 41 -5.15 9.17 -3.89
CA LYS A 41 -4.67 10.37 -3.20
C LYS A 41 -4.95 11.63 -4.02
N ASP A 42 -4.69 11.60 -5.33
CA ASP A 42 -4.90 12.76 -6.22
C ASP A 42 -6.36 13.23 -6.25
N ILE A 43 -7.31 12.31 -6.09
CA ILE A 43 -8.75 12.62 -6.02
C ILE A 43 -9.27 12.78 -4.59
N GLY A 44 -8.40 12.74 -3.58
CA GLY A 44 -8.73 12.98 -2.17
C GLY A 44 -9.47 11.82 -1.48
N LEU A 45 -9.32 10.58 -1.96
CA LEU A 45 -9.85 9.41 -1.28
C LEU A 45 -8.88 8.87 -0.23
N SER A 46 -9.40 8.45 0.92
CA SER A 46 -8.60 7.75 1.92
C SER A 46 -8.22 6.35 1.44
N LEU A 47 -7.08 5.85 1.92
CA LEU A 47 -6.62 4.49 1.60
C LEU A 47 -7.62 3.41 2.04
N ASP A 48 -8.22 3.56 3.22
CA ASP A 48 -9.23 2.63 3.73
C ASP A 48 -10.46 2.56 2.81
N LEU A 49 -10.97 3.71 2.38
CA LEU A 49 -12.10 3.78 1.46
C LEU A 49 -11.74 3.19 0.09
N THR A 50 -10.53 3.50 -0.40
CA THR A 50 -10.03 2.98 -1.68
C THR A 50 -9.94 1.46 -1.67
N LEU A 51 -9.39 0.88 -0.61
CA LEU A 51 -9.32 -0.57 -0.45
C LEU A 51 -10.71 -1.20 -0.42
N ARG A 52 -11.64 -0.67 0.40
CA ARG A 52 -13.00 -1.21 0.50
C ARG A 52 -13.73 -1.16 -0.84
N LEU A 53 -13.59 -0.06 -1.57
CA LEU A 53 -14.19 0.10 -2.90
C LEU A 53 -13.57 -0.87 -3.91
N ALA A 54 -12.25 -1.00 -3.95
CA ALA A 54 -11.56 -1.93 -4.84
C ALA A 54 -12.05 -3.37 -4.62
N VAL A 55 -12.06 -3.83 -3.35
CA VAL A 55 -12.55 -5.17 -3.00
C VAL A 55 -14.03 -5.36 -3.35
N ALA A 56 -14.89 -4.37 -3.06
CA ALA A 56 -16.31 -4.44 -3.39
C ALA A 56 -16.54 -4.57 -4.91
N ILE A 57 -15.81 -3.78 -5.71
CA ILE A 57 -15.89 -3.81 -7.17
C ILE A 57 -15.46 -5.19 -7.69
N GLU A 58 -14.31 -5.73 -7.24
CA GLU A 58 -13.84 -7.04 -7.66
C GLU A 58 -14.82 -8.17 -7.30
N LEU A 59 -15.37 -8.15 -6.09
CA LEU A 59 -16.38 -9.12 -5.63
C LEU A 59 -17.67 -9.06 -6.48
N VAL A 60 -18.18 -7.85 -6.74
CA VAL A 60 -19.39 -7.65 -7.56
C VAL A 60 -19.16 -8.11 -8.98
N ILE A 61 -18.04 -7.72 -9.61
CA ILE A 61 -17.73 -8.09 -11.00
C ILE A 61 -17.54 -9.61 -11.12
N GLY A 62 -16.75 -10.21 -10.22
CA GLY A 62 -16.51 -11.65 -10.21
C GLY A 62 -17.81 -12.44 -10.04
N LEU A 63 -18.63 -12.07 -9.06
CA LEU A 63 -19.91 -12.75 -8.84
C LEU A 63 -20.89 -12.54 -9.99
N LEU A 64 -20.95 -11.34 -10.56
CA LEU A 64 -21.75 -11.05 -11.75
C LEU A 64 -21.33 -11.94 -12.93
N ALA A 65 -20.04 -12.13 -13.15
CA ALA A 65 -19.52 -13.00 -14.20
C ALA A 65 -19.82 -14.49 -13.96
N ILE A 66 -19.84 -14.95 -12.70
CA ILE A 66 -20.23 -16.34 -12.35
C ILE A 66 -21.73 -16.58 -12.58
N LEU A 67 -22.57 -15.73 -11.98
CA LEU A 67 -24.02 -15.92 -11.94
C LEU A 67 -24.68 -15.51 -13.25
N ARG A 68 -24.16 -14.46 -13.91
CA ARG A 68 -24.70 -13.86 -15.13
C ARG A 68 -23.60 -13.56 -16.16
N PRO A 69 -22.98 -14.59 -16.76
CA PRO A 69 -21.87 -14.43 -17.71
C PRO A 69 -22.16 -13.44 -18.85
N LYS A 70 -23.41 -13.35 -19.32
CA LYS A 70 -23.82 -12.41 -20.38
C LYS A 70 -23.81 -10.93 -19.97
N LEU A 71 -23.97 -10.62 -18.69
CA LEU A 71 -23.85 -9.26 -18.16
C LEU A 71 -22.43 -9.01 -17.65
N GLY A 72 -21.82 -10.01 -17.01
CA GLY A 72 -20.51 -9.89 -16.40
C GLY A 72 -19.33 -9.88 -17.37
N TRP A 73 -19.49 -10.32 -18.63
CA TRP A 73 -18.35 -10.39 -19.56
C TRP A 73 -17.70 -9.05 -19.84
N LEU A 74 -18.48 -7.98 -19.98
CA LEU A 74 -17.94 -6.65 -20.26
C LEU A 74 -17.17 -6.10 -19.06
N PRO A 75 -17.77 -5.99 -17.85
CA PRO A 75 -17.04 -5.46 -16.70
C PRO A 75 -15.83 -6.30 -16.32
N ILE A 76 -15.88 -7.63 -16.40
CA ILE A 76 -14.70 -8.45 -16.10
C ILE A 76 -13.59 -8.24 -17.13
N THR A 77 -13.93 -8.11 -18.42
CA THR A 77 -12.94 -7.82 -19.47
C THR A 77 -12.30 -6.46 -19.23
N LEU A 78 -13.10 -5.43 -18.93
CA LEU A 78 -12.59 -4.08 -18.63
C LEU A 78 -11.72 -4.07 -17.37
N GLN A 79 -12.09 -4.83 -16.33
CA GLN A 79 -11.30 -4.97 -15.11
C GLN A 79 -9.91 -5.54 -15.43
N PHE A 80 -9.82 -6.62 -16.21
CA PHE A 80 -8.53 -7.18 -16.62
C PHE A 80 -7.73 -6.21 -17.49
N VAL A 81 -8.37 -5.43 -18.37
CA VAL A 81 -7.67 -4.38 -19.14
C VAL A 81 -7.06 -3.31 -18.21
N VAL A 82 -7.76 -2.92 -17.15
CA VAL A 82 -7.23 -1.99 -16.15
C VAL A 82 -6.06 -2.61 -15.39
N PHE A 83 -6.17 -3.87 -14.96
CA PHE A 83 -5.07 -4.58 -14.31
C PHE A 83 -3.84 -4.71 -15.19
N GLU A 84 -4.01 -5.07 -16.47
CA GLU A 84 -2.93 -5.11 -17.46
C GLU A 84 -2.23 -3.76 -17.61
N ALA A 85 -2.99 -2.66 -17.66
CA ALA A 85 -2.42 -1.32 -17.77
C ALA A 85 -1.59 -0.95 -16.53
N ILE A 86 -2.08 -1.25 -15.33
CA ILE A 86 -1.37 -1.05 -14.07
C ILE A 86 -0.11 -1.92 -14.02
N LEU A 87 -0.23 -3.22 -14.32
CA LEU A 87 0.89 -4.16 -14.31
C LEU A 87 1.96 -3.77 -15.32
N LEU A 88 1.59 -3.27 -16.50
CA LEU A 88 2.54 -2.78 -17.49
C LEU A 88 3.34 -1.59 -16.95
N GLN A 89 2.69 -0.64 -16.26
CA GLN A 89 3.40 0.47 -15.61
C GLN A 89 4.39 -0.03 -14.55
N MET A 90 3.98 -1.00 -13.72
CA MET A 90 4.85 -1.60 -12.69
C MET A 90 6.03 -2.37 -13.27
N VAL A 91 5.82 -3.10 -14.38
CA VAL A 91 6.91 -3.79 -15.10
C VAL A 91 7.90 -2.77 -15.66
N LEU A 92 7.42 -1.66 -16.23
CA LEU A 92 8.28 -0.61 -16.76
C LEU A 92 9.01 0.16 -15.64
N GLY A 93 8.40 0.27 -14.46
CA GLY A 93 8.99 0.87 -13.26
C GLY A 93 9.91 -0.07 -12.46
N GLY A 94 10.03 -1.34 -12.87
CA GLY A 94 10.92 -2.30 -12.20
C GLY A 94 10.44 -2.77 -10.81
N ASP A 95 9.14 -2.75 -10.54
CA ASP A 95 8.61 -3.15 -9.24
C ASP A 95 8.84 -4.65 -8.94
N ALA A 96 9.24 -4.96 -7.71
CA ALA A 96 9.49 -6.33 -7.26
C ALA A 96 8.19 -7.14 -7.05
N SER A 97 7.05 -6.48 -6.77
CA SER A 97 5.77 -7.13 -6.47
C SER A 97 4.60 -6.32 -7.01
N CYS A 98 3.58 -7.00 -7.54
CA CYS A 98 2.35 -6.37 -8.01
C CYS A 98 1.30 -6.07 -6.93
N GLY A 99 1.45 -6.59 -5.70
CA GLY A 99 0.49 -6.43 -4.60
C GLY A 99 -0.87 -7.12 -4.78
N CYS A 100 -1.15 -7.76 -5.93
CA CYS A 100 -2.48 -8.28 -6.27
C CYS A 100 -3.03 -9.37 -5.33
N PHE A 101 -2.15 -10.13 -4.65
CA PHE A 101 -2.49 -11.16 -3.65
C PHE A 101 -2.15 -10.74 -2.22
N GLY A 102 -1.92 -9.44 -2.03
CA GLY A 102 -1.54 -8.82 -0.79
C GLY A 102 -0.08 -8.98 -0.40
N SER A 103 0.30 -8.32 0.69
CA SER A 103 1.69 -8.20 1.15
C SER A 103 2.37 -9.52 1.53
N GLN A 104 1.59 -10.59 1.72
CA GLN A 104 2.13 -11.91 2.10
C GLN A 104 2.59 -12.76 0.91
N VAL A 105 2.16 -12.45 -0.32
CA VAL A 105 2.51 -13.22 -1.52
C VAL A 105 3.16 -12.29 -2.53
N THR A 106 4.49 -12.30 -2.54
CA THR A 106 5.29 -11.56 -3.52
C THR A 106 5.19 -12.23 -4.88
N VAL A 107 4.46 -11.60 -5.81
CA VAL A 107 4.34 -12.04 -7.19
C VAL A 107 4.95 -10.98 -8.10
N PRO A 108 6.00 -11.30 -8.88
CA PRO A 108 6.58 -10.36 -9.82
C PRO A 108 5.53 -9.83 -10.81
N PRO A 109 5.50 -8.51 -11.11
CA PRO A 109 4.53 -7.93 -12.03
C PRO A 109 4.53 -8.57 -13.41
N THR A 110 5.68 -9.02 -13.92
CA THR A 110 5.82 -9.72 -15.21
C THR A 110 5.07 -11.05 -15.24
N VAL A 111 5.12 -11.81 -14.14
CA VAL A 111 4.43 -13.09 -14.00
C VAL A 111 2.93 -12.86 -13.94
N MET A 112 2.48 -11.89 -13.14
CA MET A 112 1.06 -11.56 -13.05
C MET A 112 0.52 -11.07 -14.40
N LEU A 113 1.25 -10.18 -15.08
CA LEU A 113 0.89 -9.69 -16.41
C LEU A 113 0.71 -10.84 -17.40
N ALA A 114 1.60 -11.84 -17.39
CA ALA A 114 1.46 -13.00 -18.25
C ALA A 114 0.20 -13.83 -17.93
N ILE A 115 -0.13 -14.01 -16.65
CA ILE A 115 -1.33 -14.75 -16.21
C ILE A 115 -2.59 -13.99 -16.62
N ASP A 116 -2.69 -12.71 -16.27
CA ASP A 116 -3.85 -11.88 -16.59
C ASP A 116 -4.04 -11.74 -18.11
N SER A 117 -2.95 -11.67 -18.88
CA SER A 117 -2.98 -11.62 -20.34
C SER A 117 -3.55 -12.90 -20.92
N ALA A 118 -3.12 -14.04 -20.39
CA ALA A 118 -3.64 -15.35 -20.80
C ALA A 118 -5.14 -15.48 -20.46
N VAL A 119 -5.56 -15.02 -19.28
CA VAL A 119 -6.97 -15.01 -18.86
C VAL A 119 -7.81 -14.09 -19.77
N LEU A 120 -7.35 -12.85 -19.99
CA LEU A 120 -8.01 -11.86 -20.83
C LEU A 120 -8.16 -12.36 -22.27
N LEU A 121 -7.07 -12.84 -22.88
CA LEU A 121 -7.10 -13.43 -24.21
C LEU A 121 -8.04 -14.63 -24.26
N GLY A 122 -8.00 -15.51 -23.26
CA GLY A 122 -8.93 -16.64 -23.14
C GLY A 122 -10.39 -16.20 -23.14
N VAL A 123 -10.74 -15.16 -22.38
CA VAL A 123 -12.08 -14.55 -22.37
C VAL A 123 -12.44 -14.00 -23.75
N LEU A 124 -11.55 -13.23 -24.40
CA LEU A 124 -11.82 -12.64 -25.71
C LEU A 124 -11.99 -13.70 -26.81
N PHE A 125 -11.13 -14.73 -26.84
CA PHE A 125 -11.22 -15.84 -27.80
C PHE A 125 -12.46 -16.70 -27.61
N ALA A 126 -12.98 -16.78 -26.38
CA ALA A 126 -14.25 -17.43 -26.08
C ALA A 126 -15.47 -16.73 -26.73
N LYS A 127 -15.35 -15.47 -27.15
CA LYS A 127 -16.42 -14.65 -27.75
C LYS A 127 -17.67 -14.56 -26.86
N PRO A 128 -17.55 -14.10 -25.60
CA PRO A 128 -18.63 -14.10 -24.61
C PRO A 128 -19.83 -13.23 -25.01
N TRP A 129 -19.63 -12.24 -25.87
CA TRP A 129 -20.72 -11.44 -26.45
C TRP A 129 -21.74 -12.27 -27.24
N ARG A 130 -21.42 -13.51 -27.64
CA ARG A 130 -22.35 -14.45 -28.29
C ARG A 130 -23.16 -15.31 -27.32
N LEU A 131 -23.01 -15.13 -26.01
CA LEU A 131 -23.81 -15.87 -25.04
C LEU A 131 -25.30 -15.50 -25.13
N PRO A 132 -26.21 -16.45 -24.95
CA PRO A 132 -27.64 -16.17 -24.87
C PRO A 132 -27.96 -15.39 -23.58
N SER A 133 -29.02 -14.60 -23.63
CA SER A 133 -29.57 -13.96 -22.43
C SER A 133 -30.16 -15.03 -21.50
N GLY A 134 -29.88 -14.89 -20.21
CA GLY A 134 -30.49 -15.72 -19.17
C GLY A 134 -31.85 -15.19 -18.71
N PRO A 135 -32.54 -15.91 -17.81
CA PRO A 135 -33.76 -15.42 -17.16
C PRO A 135 -33.52 -14.09 -16.43
N SER A 136 -34.54 -13.31 -16.08
CA SER A 136 -34.37 -12.06 -15.31
C SER A 136 -33.75 -12.33 -13.93
N PRO A 137 -32.96 -11.38 -13.36
CA PRO A 137 -32.43 -11.53 -12.01
C PRO A 137 -33.57 -11.49 -10.99
N GLY A 138 -33.61 -12.49 -10.11
CA GLY A 138 -34.54 -12.51 -8.97
C GLY A 138 -33.96 -11.80 -7.75
N ILE A 139 -34.79 -11.63 -6.71
CA ILE A 139 -34.41 -11.03 -5.42
C ILE A 139 -33.10 -11.63 -4.83
N PRO A 140 -32.89 -12.96 -4.82
CA PRO A 140 -31.66 -13.55 -4.26
C PRO A 140 -30.38 -13.03 -4.92
N PHE A 141 -30.43 -12.76 -6.23
CA PHE A 141 -29.28 -12.21 -6.96
C PHE A 141 -28.97 -10.78 -6.49
N ALA A 142 -29.98 -9.93 -6.37
CA ALA A 142 -29.81 -8.57 -5.87
C ALA A 142 -29.26 -8.55 -4.43
N LEU A 143 -29.78 -9.42 -3.56
CA LEU A 143 -29.28 -9.55 -2.19
C LEU A 143 -27.82 -9.99 -2.13
N THR A 144 -27.39 -10.88 -3.03
CA THR A 144 -26.00 -11.33 -3.05
C THR A 144 -25.06 -10.22 -3.52
N LEU A 145 -25.46 -9.41 -4.50
CA LEU A 145 -24.69 -8.23 -4.91
C LEU A 145 -24.59 -7.19 -3.78
N ILE A 146 -25.69 -6.94 -3.06
CA ILE A 146 -25.69 -6.06 -1.89
C ILE A 146 -24.73 -6.57 -0.83
N LEU A 147 -24.71 -7.90 -0.58
CA LEU A 147 -23.78 -8.50 0.37
C LEU A 147 -22.33 -8.34 -0.09
N CYS A 148 -22.01 -8.51 -1.38
CA CYS A 148 -20.68 -8.25 -1.91
C CYS A 148 -20.26 -6.78 -1.73
N CYS A 149 -21.18 -5.85 -1.93
CA CYS A 149 -20.93 -4.44 -1.64
C CYS A 149 -20.73 -4.21 -0.14
N ALA A 150 -21.50 -4.84 0.75
CA ALA A 150 -21.37 -4.60 2.19
C ALA A 150 -20.16 -5.33 2.82
N ALA A 151 -19.68 -6.42 2.21
CA ALA A 151 -18.68 -7.30 2.81
C ALA A 151 -17.39 -6.59 3.26
N PRO A 152 -16.76 -5.68 2.46
CA PRO A 152 -15.57 -4.97 2.90
C PRO A 152 -15.80 -4.07 4.13
N TRP A 153 -17.02 -3.54 4.31
CA TRP A 153 -17.38 -2.74 5.49
C TRP A 153 -17.62 -3.59 6.74
N LEU A 154 -17.98 -4.87 6.56
CA LEU A 154 -18.24 -5.79 7.65
C LEU A 154 -16.99 -6.58 8.08
N VAL A 155 -16.08 -6.87 7.14
CA VAL A 155 -14.94 -7.75 7.36
C VAL A 155 -13.66 -6.97 7.64
N ILE A 156 -13.39 -5.88 6.91
CA ILE A 156 -12.17 -5.09 7.10
C ILE A 156 -12.35 -4.21 8.34
N PRO A 157 -11.55 -4.39 9.41
CA PRO A 157 -11.68 -3.58 10.62
C PRO A 157 -11.51 -2.09 10.30
N PRO A 158 -12.26 -1.19 10.97
CA PRO A 158 -12.01 0.24 10.85
C PRO A 158 -10.59 0.56 11.35
N THR A 159 -9.96 1.53 10.71
CA THR A 159 -8.65 2.05 11.14
C THR A 159 -8.89 3.31 11.96
N VAL A 160 -8.04 3.53 12.97
CA VAL A 160 -8.06 4.77 13.75
C VAL A 160 -7.42 5.86 12.90
N ASP A 161 -8.17 6.90 12.59
CA ASP A 161 -7.64 8.05 11.86
C ASP A 161 -6.66 8.81 12.75
N LEU A 162 -5.40 8.86 12.32
CA LEU A 162 -4.41 9.73 12.93
C LEU A 162 -4.39 11.09 12.23
N PRO A 163 -4.13 12.19 12.96
CA PRO A 163 -3.93 13.48 12.33
C PRO A 163 -2.77 13.43 11.34
N ALA A 164 -2.96 13.97 10.13
CA ALA A 164 -1.93 14.01 9.09
C ALA A 164 -0.71 14.87 9.46
N ALA A 165 -0.89 15.82 10.39
CA ALA A 165 0.14 16.65 10.98
C ALA A 165 -0.31 17.03 12.40
N LEU A 166 0.62 17.06 13.35
CA LEU A 166 0.36 17.67 14.65
C LEU A 166 0.28 19.19 14.45
N PRO A 167 -0.66 19.90 15.11
CA PRO A 167 -0.68 21.35 15.05
C PRO A 167 0.66 21.87 15.57
N ALA A 168 1.42 22.56 14.72
CA ALA A 168 2.61 23.28 15.13
C ALA A 168 2.20 24.27 16.22
N GLY A 169 2.55 23.95 17.47
CA GLY A 169 2.28 24.84 18.59
C GLY A 169 2.96 26.19 18.34
N PRO A 170 2.25 27.33 18.38
CA PRO A 170 2.91 28.62 18.40
C PRO A 170 3.72 28.70 19.68
N GLY A 171 4.97 29.16 19.60
CA GLY A 171 5.85 29.43 20.74
C GLY A 171 5.21 30.40 21.74
N THR A 172 4.39 29.85 22.63
CA THR A 172 3.70 30.58 23.69
C THR A 172 4.46 30.29 24.97
N ALA A 173 4.98 31.36 25.58
CA ALA A 173 5.74 31.32 26.83
C ALA A 173 5.04 30.49 27.92
N PRO A 174 5.80 29.85 28.82
CA PRO A 174 5.24 28.96 29.83
C PRO A 174 4.42 29.75 30.84
N THR A 175 3.09 29.70 30.70
CA THR A 175 2.15 29.90 31.81
C THR A 175 1.90 28.56 32.46
N ASP A 176 2.34 28.40 33.71
CA ASP A 176 1.93 27.46 34.78
C ASP A 176 0.98 26.29 34.42
N GLN A 177 1.25 25.57 33.33
CA GLN A 177 0.62 24.31 32.99
C GLN A 177 1.58 23.19 33.38
N GLU A 178 1.02 22.11 33.93
CA GLU A 178 1.70 20.83 34.14
C GLU A 178 2.69 20.54 32.99
N PRO A 179 3.88 20.00 33.30
CA PRO A 179 4.85 19.65 32.26
C PRO A 179 4.11 18.87 31.17
N PRO A 180 4.32 19.22 29.89
CA PRO A 180 3.62 18.56 28.80
C PRO A 180 3.78 17.05 28.98
N PRO A 181 2.72 16.26 28.75
CA PRO A 181 2.87 14.81 28.79
C PRO A 181 4.06 14.44 27.90
N GLY A 182 5.01 13.70 28.47
CA GLY A 182 6.16 13.22 27.71
C GLY A 182 5.68 12.49 26.45
N TRP A 183 6.48 12.55 25.39
CA TRP A 183 6.14 11.93 24.12
C TRP A 183 5.72 10.46 24.34
N SER A 184 4.62 10.06 23.70
CA SER A 184 4.12 8.69 23.74
C SER A 184 3.48 8.32 22.41
N LEU A 185 3.52 7.02 22.11
CA LEU A 185 2.86 6.48 20.92
C LEU A 185 1.33 6.63 21.03
N PRO A 186 0.62 6.73 19.89
CA PRO A 186 -0.84 6.73 19.87
C PRO A 186 -1.41 5.49 20.57
N ASP A 187 -2.41 5.69 21.42
CA ASP A 187 -3.18 4.62 22.06
C ASP A 187 -4.68 4.82 21.82
N PRO A 188 -5.36 3.89 21.11
CA PRO A 188 -4.82 2.66 20.53
C PRO A 188 -3.95 2.92 19.28
N LEU A 189 -2.97 2.05 19.06
CA LEU A 189 -2.20 2.03 17.82
C LEU A 189 -3.13 1.74 16.63
N PRO A 190 -3.01 2.47 15.51
CA PRO A 190 -3.77 2.14 14.31
C PRO A 190 -3.25 0.86 13.68
N ARG A 191 -4.10 0.23 12.86
CA ARG A 191 -3.74 -0.98 12.11
C ARG A 191 -2.66 -0.70 11.07
N TYR A 192 -2.75 0.44 10.40
CA TYR A 192 -1.77 0.90 9.44
C TYR A 192 -1.56 2.41 9.61
N ALA A 193 -0.41 2.89 9.16
CA ALA A 193 -0.08 4.31 9.12
C ALA A 193 0.59 4.64 7.79
N GLU A 194 0.22 5.76 7.18
CA GLU A 194 0.88 6.25 5.99
C GLU A 194 2.04 7.18 6.38
N LEU A 195 3.18 7.03 5.71
CA LEU A 195 4.28 7.97 5.80
C LEU A 195 4.55 8.55 4.41
N SER A 196 4.53 9.87 4.30
CA SER A 196 4.75 10.59 3.04
C SER A 196 5.86 11.63 3.22
N PRO A 197 7.15 11.22 3.15
CA PRO A 197 8.26 12.11 3.45
C PRO A 197 8.37 13.34 2.55
N ASP A 198 7.91 13.23 1.30
CA ASP A 198 7.77 14.33 0.35
C ASP A 198 6.89 15.46 0.89
N SER A 199 5.82 15.13 1.62
CA SER A 199 4.93 16.14 2.21
C SER A 199 5.51 16.80 3.46
N TRP A 200 6.65 16.33 3.96
CA TRP A 200 7.31 16.89 5.14
C TRP A 200 8.21 18.07 4.80
N ILE A 201 8.61 18.23 3.52
CA ILE A 201 9.53 19.28 3.08
C ILE A 201 8.99 20.67 3.47
N GLY A 202 9.83 21.45 4.13
CA GLY A 202 9.53 22.78 4.65
C GLY A 202 8.79 22.80 6.00
N GLN A 203 8.50 21.64 6.59
CA GLN A 203 7.86 21.55 7.90
C GLN A 203 8.87 21.26 9.01
N PRO A 204 8.66 21.79 10.23
CA PRO A 204 9.41 21.33 11.39
C PRO A 204 9.06 19.87 11.69
N VAL A 205 10.04 19.06 12.13
CA VAL A 205 9.85 17.61 12.37
C VAL A 205 8.68 17.33 13.32
N HIS A 206 8.48 18.19 14.33
CA HIS A 206 7.37 18.14 15.28
C HIS A 206 5.97 18.26 14.64
N ALA A 207 5.88 18.86 13.45
CA ALA A 207 4.62 18.98 12.70
C ALA A 207 4.42 17.83 11.69
N THR A 208 5.44 17.01 11.45
CA THR A 208 5.37 15.91 10.50
C THR A 208 4.72 14.66 11.10
N GLN A 209 4.40 13.67 10.26
CA GLN A 209 3.94 12.36 10.70
C GLN A 209 5.00 11.62 11.53
N LEU A 210 6.29 11.93 11.35
CA LEU A 210 7.38 11.28 12.07
C LEU A 210 7.27 11.51 13.58
N ALA A 211 6.84 12.70 14.01
CA ALA A 211 6.64 13.04 15.42
C ALA A 211 5.55 12.21 16.12
N LEU A 212 4.68 11.52 15.38
CA LEU A 212 3.72 10.56 15.95
C LEU A 212 4.39 9.24 16.36
N TRP A 213 5.53 8.92 15.74
CA TRP A 213 6.15 7.60 15.81
C TRP A 213 7.52 7.58 16.47
N THR A 214 8.14 8.74 16.57
CA THR A 214 9.43 8.94 17.26
C THR A 214 9.36 10.18 18.14
N ASP A 215 10.03 10.15 19.28
CA ASP A 215 10.19 11.33 20.13
C ASP A 215 11.04 12.37 19.39
N PRO A 216 10.43 13.47 18.90
CA PRO A 216 11.17 14.44 18.13
C PRO A 216 12.25 15.10 18.99
N ASP A 217 12.05 15.25 20.31
CA ASP A 217 13.02 15.93 21.18
C ASP A 217 14.31 15.12 21.41
N GLN A 218 14.32 13.84 21.02
CA GLN A 218 15.50 12.98 21.06
C GLN A 218 16.30 12.99 19.76
N LEU A 219 15.79 13.60 18.68
CA LEU A 219 16.52 13.66 17.42
C LEU A 219 17.62 14.76 17.51
N PRO A 220 18.76 14.61 16.81
CA PRO A 220 19.72 15.69 16.65
C PRO A 220 19.13 16.86 15.86
N LEU A 221 19.68 18.06 16.05
CA LEU A 221 19.26 19.30 15.36
C LEU A 221 19.29 19.17 13.84
N ASP A 222 20.37 18.58 13.33
CA ASP A 222 20.61 18.29 11.93
C ASP A 222 20.78 16.77 11.78
N ALA A 223 20.10 16.16 10.81
CA ALA A 223 20.09 14.70 10.64
C ALA A 223 19.80 14.25 9.22
N HIS A 224 20.49 13.21 8.75
CA HIS A 224 20.11 12.48 7.54
C HIS A 224 19.36 11.23 7.95
N ILE A 225 18.03 11.28 7.88
CA ILE A 225 17.16 10.16 8.24
C ILE A 225 17.00 9.24 7.03
N VAL A 226 17.35 7.97 7.19
CA VAL A 226 17.17 6.92 6.18
C VAL A 226 16.05 5.99 6.65
N ILE A 227 14.93 5.98 5.93
CA ILE A 227 13.78 5.11 6.21
C ILE A 227 13.93 3.84 5.39
N TYR A 228 13.99 2.68 6.04
CA TYR A 228 14.33 1.43 5.36
C TYR A 228 13.58 0.21 5.92
N ARG A 229 13.62 -0.88 5.15
CA ARG A 229 13.17 -2.23 5.54
C ARG A 229 14.34 -3.21 5.46
N THR A 230 14.42 -4.12 6.41
CA THR A 230 15.52 -5.10 6.45
C THR A 230 15.43 -6.18 5.38
N THR A 231 14.25 -6.38 4.79
CA THR A 231 13.93 -7.41 3.79
C THR A 231 13.85 -6.84 2.36
N CYS A 232 14.29 -5.60 2.14
CA CYS A 232 14.21 -4.91 0.85
C CYS A 232 15.58 -4.84 0.16
N GLU A 233 15.67 -5.34 -1.08
CA GLU A 233 16.89 -5.34 -1.90
C GLU A 233 17.39 -3.91 -2.16
N HIS A 234 16.51 -2.98 -2.57
CA HIS A 234 16.90 -1.58 -2.75
C HIS A 234 17.35 -0.89 -1.46
N CYS A 235 16.78 -1.29 -0.30
CA CYS A 235 17.28 -0.77 0.98
C CYS A 235 18.67 -1.31 1.30
N GLN A 236 18.96 -2.57 0.95
CA GLN A 236 20.30 -3.14 1.11
C GLN A 236 21.32 -2.38 0.25
N GLU A 237 21.06 -2.26 -1.05
CA GLU A 237 21.96 -1.56 -1.98
C GLU A 237 22.22 -0.12 -1.53
N HIS A 238 21.16 0.60 -1.14
CA HIS A 238 21.25 1.99 -0.67
C HIS A 238 22.06 2.11 0.63
N LEU A 239 21.80 1.26 1.63
CA LEU A 239 22.53 1.29 2.89
C LEU A 239 24.00 0.88 2.72
N GLU A 240 24.30 -0.04 1.81
CA GLU A 240 25.67 -0.40 1.43
C GLU A 240 26.40 0.77 0.79
N GLU A 241 25.75 1.51 -0.13
CA GLU A 241 26.31 2.71 -0.75
C GLU A 241 26.63 3.78 0.32
N LEU A 242 25.69 4.07 1.22
CA LEU A 242 25.89 5.04 2.30
C LEU A 242 26.99 4.61 3.27
N ALA A 243 27.11 3.32 3.58
CA ALA A 243 28.16 2.80 4.46
C ALA A 243 29.57 2.93 3.88
N LEU A 244 29.69 2.87 2.54
CA LEU A 244 30.95 2.99 1.82
C LEU A 244 31.29 4.45 1.46
N ALA A 245 30.28 5.32 1.41
CA ALA A 245 30.45 6.74 1.13
C ALA A 245 31.19 7.46 2.28
N PRO A 246 31.88 8.59 1.98
CA PRO A 246 32.38 9.47 3.03
C PRO A 246 31.24 9.92 3.93
N GLN A 247 31.42 9.78 5.25
CA GLN A 247 30.43 10.18 6.23
C GLN A 247 30.03 11.66 6.06
N PRO A 248 28.73 11.97 5.98
CA PRO A 248 28.27 13.35 5.87
C PRO A 248 28.56 14.14 7.16
N PRO A 249 28.52 15.48 7.10
CA PRO A 249 28.73 16.32 8.27
C PRO A 249 27.63 16.17 9.34
N MET A 250 26.47 15.65 8.96
CA MET A 250 25.30 15.42 9.79
C MET A 250 25.14 13.93 10.11
N PRO A 251 24.74 13.55 11.34
CA PRO A 251 24.58 12.15 11.72
C PRO A 251 23.46 11.46 10.95
N TYR A 252 23.65 10.17 10.65
CA TYR A 252 22.58 9.32 10.14
C TYR A 252 21.61 8.92 11.25
N ILE A 253 20.32 8.90 10.91
CA ILE A 253 19.28 8.23 11.69
C ILE A 253 18.70 7.12 10.82
N LEU A 254 18.92 5.88 11.22
CA LEU A 254 18.43 4.70 10.53
C LEU A 254 17.07 4.31 11.11
N LEU A 255 16.01 4.78 10.45
CA LEU A 255 14.62 4.54 10.85
C LEU A 255 14.10 3.25 10.20
N ARG A 256 14.02 2.18 10.99
CA ARG A 256 13.58 0.87 10.53
C ARG A 256 12.07 0.71 10.60
N ILE A 257 11.46 0.33 9.48
CA ILE A 257 10.11 -0.23 9.44
C ILE A 257 10.21 -1.73 9.71
N ILE A 258 9.53 -2.20 10.75
CA ILE A 258 9.41 -3.63 11.05
C ILE A 258 8.19 -4.18 10.33
N GLU A 259 8.38 -5.20 9.50
CA GLU A 259 7.29 -5.89 8.82
C GLU A 259 6.92 -7.20 9.52
N LYS A 260 5.68 -7.63 9.34
CA LYS A 260 5.21 -8.91 9.86
C LYS A 260 5.94 -10.05 9.15
N GLY A 261 6.68 -10.86 9.93
CA GLY A 261 7.48 -11.96 9.39
C GLY A 261 8.95 -11.60 9.16
N ASP A 262 9.38 -10.40 9.55
CA ASP A 262 10.80 -10.09 9.66
C ASP A 262 11.49 -11.06 10.64
N SER A 263 12.62 -11.59 10.21
CA SER A 263 13.47 -12.52 10.95
C SER A 263 14.93 -12.30 10.54
N GLU A 264 15.86 -12.91 11.25
CA GLU A 264 17.27 -12.88 10.81
C GLU A 264 17.49 -13.66 9.50
N ASP A 265 16.68 -14.69 9.23
CA ASP A 265 16.84 -15.58 8.07
C ASP A 265 16.46 -14.91 6.74
N ASN A 266 15.59 -13.90 6.78
CA ASN A 266 15.17 -13.14 5.59
C ASN A 266 15.75 -11.72 5.55
N ARG A 267 16.63 -11.35 6.48
CA ARG A 267 17.32 -10.06 6.47
C ARG A 267 18.28 -10.00 5.27
N LEU A 268 18.19 -8.91 4.51
CA LEU A 268 19.08 -8.57 3.40
C LEU A 268 20.07 -7.46 3.79
N THR A 269 19.66 -6.51 4.65
CA THR A 269 20.48 -5.37 5.06
C THR A 269 21.51 -5.78 6.13
N HIS A 270 22.71 -6.18 5.72
CA HIS A 270 23.79 -6.58 6.64
C HIS A 270 24.85 -5.52 6.88
N VAL A 271 25.00 -4.59 5.94
CA VAL A 271 25.96 -3.48 5.99
C VAL A 271 25.17 -2.18 6.05
N MET A 272 25.50 -1.32 7.01
CA MET A 272 24.81 -0.06 7.28
C MET A 272 25.83 1.00 7.69
N PRO A 273 25.58 2.29 7.39
CA PRO A 273 26.42 3.37 7.90
C PRO A 273 26.30 3.46 9.43
N GLU A 274 27.32 4.02 10.09
CA GLU A 274 27.22 4.34 11.51
C GLU A 274 26.17 5.43 11.75
N GLY A 275 25.29 5.24 12.75
CA GLY A 275 24.22 6.19 13.02
C GLY A 275 23.35 5.82 14.22
N ILE A 276 22.33 6.63 14.47
CA ILE A 276 21.31 6.39 15.50
C ILE A 276 20.27 5.44 14.91
N HIS A 277 20.01 4.31 15.56
CA HIS A 277 19.00 3.35 15.11
C HIS A 277 17.69 3.58 15.85
N ILE A 278 16.60 3.75 15.09
CA ILE A 278 15.25 3.89 15.63
C ILE A 278 14.36 2.86 14.95
N GLU A 279 13.55 2.14 15.72
CA GLU A 279 12.61 1.16 15.19
C GLU A 279 11.17 1.66 15.36
N LEU A 280 10.39 1.58 14.29
CA LEU A 280 8.97 1.88 14.34
C LEU A 280 8.18 0.73 14.98
N PRO A 281 7.00 0.99 15.58
CA PRO A 281 6.21 -0.04 16.24
C PRO A 281 5.81 -1.18 15.29
N ALA A 282 6.24 -2.40 15.58
CA ALA A 282 5.94 -3.59 14.78
C ALA A 282 4.44 -3.96 14.70
N ALA A 283 3.62 -3.37 15.59
CA ALA A 283 2.16 -3.56 15.58
C ALA A 283 1.44 -2.71 14.53
N VAL A 284 2.11 -1.72 13.93
CA VAL A 284 1.54 -0.80 12.93
C VAL A 284 2.10 -1.14 11.55
N GLU A 285 1.21 -1.28 10.59
CA GLU A 285 1.59 -1.50 9.20
C GLU A 285 1.90 -0.17 8.48
N PHE A 286 3.17 0.13 8.22
CA PHE A 286 3.55 1.39 7.58
C PHE A 286 3.43 1.32 6.04
N VAL A 287 2.54 2.13 5.46
CA VAL A 287 2.31 2.28 4.02
C VAL A 287 3.20 3.38 3.48
N ILE A 288 4.34 2.96 2.91
CA ILE A 288 5.39 3.83 2.35
C ILE A 288 6.30 2.97 1.46
N GLU A 289 6.74 3.47 0.33
CA GLU A 289 7.78 2.84 -0.49
C GLU A 289 9.15 3.06 0.15
N THR A 290 10.09 2.11 0.10
CA THR A 290 11.42 2.28 0.70
C THR A 290 12.53 1.91 -0.27
N PRO A 291 13.73 2.50 -0.16
CA PRO A 291 14.18 3.43 0.90
C PRO A 291 13.78 4.90 0.66
N TRP A 292 13.86 5.72 1.72
CA TRP A 292 13.81 7.19 1.65
C TRP A 292 14.98 7.83 2.36
N ASP A 293 15.47 8.93 1.80
CA ASP A 293 16.40 9.87 2.42
C ASP A 293 15.67 11.15 2.77
N VAL A 294 15.70 11.52 4.05
CA VAL A 294 15.11 12.76 4.56
C VAL A 294 16.22 13.59 5.21
N ILE A 295 16.42 14.80 4.70
CA ILE A 295 17.40 15.76 5.21
C ILE A 295 16.69 16.71 6.16
N MET A 296 17.20 16.77 7.39
CA MET A 296 16.72 17.68 8.43
C MET A 296 17.84 18.65 8.81
N GLU A 297 17.53 19.93 8.82
CA GLU A 297 18.41 21.02 9.24
C GLU A 297 17.63 21.94 10.17
N GLU A 298 18.21 22.28 11.33
CA GLU A 298 17.58 23.12 12.34
C GLU A 298 16.13 22.68 12.66
N TRP A 299 15.93 21.36 12.88
CA TRP A 299 14.62 20.73 13.10
C TRP A 299 13.62 20.81 11.94
N THR A 300 14.01 21.32 10.78
CA THR A 300 13.15 21.48 9.61
C THR A 300 13.55 20.46 8.55
N VAL A 301 12.57 19.77 7.97
CA VAL A 301 12.84 18.88 6.84
C VAL A 301 13.11 19.75 5.60
N THR A 302 14.33 19.72 5.07
CA THR A 302 14.76 20.53 3.93
C THR A 302 14.76 19.75 2.62
N GLY A 303 14.80 18.42 2.69
CA GLY A 303 14.72 17.55 1.52
C GLY A 303 14.18 16.16 1.86
N ALA A 304 13.48 15.55 0.90
CA ALA A 304 13.04 14.17 0.98
C ALA A 304 13.08 13.55 -0.42
N ASN A 305 13.84 12.47 -0.59
CA ASN A 305 13.98 11.77 -1.87
C ASN A 305 13.76 10.27 -1.65
N SER A 306 13.05 9.62 -2.57
CA SER A 306 13.06 8.16 -2.62
C SER A 306 14.43 7.69 -3.11
N GLY A 307 15.03 6.72 -2.42
CA GLY A 307 16.32 6.16 -2.83
C GLY A 307 16.21 5.21 -4.04
N ARG A 308 15.04 5.10 -4.68
CA ARG A 308 14.90 4.50 -6.02
C ARG A 308 15.43 5.53 -7.02
N GLN A 309 16.62 5.27 -7.56
CA GLN A 309 17.10 6.01 -8.72
C GLN A 309 16.09 5.84 -9.88
N GLU A 310 15.57 6.95 -10.40
CA GLU A 310 14.82 6.99 -11.68
C GLU A 310 15.73 6.66 -12.88
#